data_AF-A0A958GJM4-F1
#
_entry.id   AF-A0A958GJM4-F1
#
_cell.length_a   1.000
_cell.length_b   1.000
_cell.length_c   1.000
_cell.angle_alpha   90.00
_cell.angle_beta   90.00
_cell.angle_gamma   90.00
#
_symmetry.space_group_name_H-M   'P 1'
#
loop_
_entity.id
_entity.type
_entity.pdbx_description
1 polymer ?
#
loop_
_entity_poly.entity_id
_entity_poly.type
_entity_poly.pdbx_seq_one_letter_code
_entity_poly.pdbx_strand_id
1 'polypeptide(L)'
;MEINRSVQRAHRRRLWGRRLPKLLILGACIGFLGNSVLDYLANLPRERFAKGYKFLERVWLGTETVARMSALKLAAHHADFKNTKLPVAEIYIRGARYDKLVEALPNTDVSPEKADLQFGGRSFKGKVRFKGDSINHWAYPSRSWRVELKDTKSYRGMRTFNLNVPRVNTQISNWLGYRIAKEFDGLLVPYAENYQFRLNRQFDGIRLLLEQPNQEFLTQRFLPPGKIFVGDISTDQIYGNTPRKYLYSDVTGWEVRAPANDIGNRELSALLNTLQNDANPYEFYESIRSIVDVRALTNYMALLELVGTVHVDETHNGKLYFNPHTGRFSPIVWDTVAYMWGNRQGLDLATNRLFRVVLSNPQLRFMKDQALWKALTGGASTEKL
;
A
#
# COMPACT_ATOMS: atom_id res chain seq x y z
N MET A 1 -50.17 -67.27 -3.04
CA MET A 1 -49.98 -65.81 -3.10
C MET A 1 -48.59 -65.50 -3.68
N GLU A 2 -48.31 -66.01 -4.89
CA GLU A 2 -47.05 -65.71 -5.60
C GLU A 2 -47.25 -64.46 -6.44
N ILE A 3 -47.06 -63.29 -5.82
CA ILE A 3 -46.88 -62.04 -6.57
C ILE A 3 -45.51 -62.11 -7.24
N ASN A 4 -45.53 -62.76 -8.39
CA ASN A 4 -44.69 -62.66 -9.56
C ASN A 4 -43.36 -61.89 -9.37
N ARG A 5 -42.32 -62.62 -8.95
CA ARG A 5 -40.92 -62.12 -8.87
C ARG A 5 -40.45 -61.46 -10.18
N SER A 6 -41.03 -61.84 -11.33
CA SER A 6 -40.73 -61.22 -12.62
C SER A 6 -41.23 -59.77 -12.73
N VAL A 7 -42.42 -59.46 -12.18
CA VAL A 7 -43.01 -58.11 -12.18
C VAL A 7 -42.23 -57.19 -11.24
N GLN A 8 -41.80 -57.69 -10.07
CA GLN A 8 -40.92 -56.92 -9.18
C GLN A 8 -39.54 -56.65 -9.81
N ARG A 9 -38.96 -57.61 -10.53
CA ARG A 9 -37.69 -57.42 -11.26
C ARG A 9 -37.85 -56.44 -12.42
N ALA A 10 -38.94 -56.52 -13.18
CA ALA A 10 -39.24 -55.60 -14.27
C ALA A 10 -39.47 -54.17 -13.75
N HIS A 11 -40.19 -54.02 -12.64
CA HIS A 11 -40.42 -52.72 -12.01
C HIS A 11 -39.13 -52.11 -11.44
N ARG A 12 -38.28 -52.91 -10.77
CA ARG A 12 -36.94 -52.46 -10.34
C ARG A 12 -36.05 -52.09 -11.51
N ARG A 13 -36.00 -52.88 -12.60
CA ARG A 13 -35.26 -52.53 -13.82
C ARG A 13 -35.76 -51.23 -14.46
N ARG A 14 -37.07 -50.99 -14.47
CA ARG A 14 -37.67 -49.75 -15.01
C ARG A 14 -37.42 -48.53 -14.11
N LEU A 15 -37.42 -48.71 -12.78
CA LEU A 15 -37.06 -47.70 -11.80
C LEU A 15 -35.57 -47.34 -11.86
N TRP A 16 -34.69 -48.34 -11.90
CA TRP A 16 -33.24 -48.14 -12.06
C TRP A 16 -32.89 -47.60 -13.43
N GLY A 17 -33.53 -48.04 -14.52
CA GLY A 17 -33.35 -47.46 -15.86
C GLY A 17 -33.73 -45.98 -15.95
N ARG A 18 -34.65 -45.50 -15.10
CA ARG A 18 -35.03 -44.06 -15.01
C ARG A 18 -34.22 -43.26 -13.98
N ARG A 19 -33.70 -43.90 -12.92
CA ARG A 19 -32.93 -43.25 -11.84
C ARG A 19 -31.42 -43.27 -12.07
N LEU A 20 -30.89 -44.33 -12.68
CA LEU A 20 -29.46 -44.50 -12.93
C LEU A 20 -28.88 -43.39 -13.82
N PRO A 21 -29.53 -42.94 -14.92
CA PRO A 21 -29.04 -41.80 -15.68
C PRO A 21 -29.03 -40.50 -14.87
N LYS A 22 -30.05 -40.28 -14.03
CA LYS A 22 -30.12 -39.10 -13.15
C LYS A 22 -29.05 -39.13 -12.05
N LEU A 23 -28.76 -40.30 -11.49
CA LEU A 23 -27.69 -40.51 -10.50
C LEU A 23 -26.31 -40.36 -11.13
N LEU A 24 -26.12 -40.84 -12.37
CA LEU A 24 -24.87 -40.65 -13.13
C LEU A 24 -24.66 -39.17 -13.50
N ILE A 25 -25.71 -38.48 -13.95
CA ILE A 25 -25.66 -37.02 -14.20
C ILE A 25 -25.36 -36.27 -12.90
N LEU A 26 -26.04 -36.61 -11.80
CA LEU A 26 -25.78 -35.98 -10.50
C LEU A 26 -24.35 -36.24 -10.02
N GLY A 27 -23.85 -37.48 -10.16
CA GLY A 27 -22.48 -37.85 -9.82
C GLY A 27 -21.44 -37.12 -10.69
N ALA A 28 -21.71 -36.99 -12.00
CA ALA A 28 -20.88 -36.22 -12.91
C ALA A 28 -20.90 -34.71 -12.58
N CYS A 29 -22.06 -34.15 -12.24
CA CYS A 29 -22.18 -32.77 -11.78
C CYS A 29 -21.43 -32.54 -10.47
N ILE A 30 -21.53 -33.45 -9.49
CA ILE A 30 -20.79 -33.37 -8.22
C ILE A 30 -19.29 -33.49 -8.46
N GLY A 31 -18.84 -34.40 -9.34
CA GLY A 31 -17.43 -34.53 -9.70
C GLY A 31 -16.88 -33.30 -10.41
N PHE A 32 -17.64 -32.73 -11.36
CA PHE A 32 -17.26 -31.53 -12.09
C PHE A 32 -17.24 -30.28 -11.21
N LEU A 33 -18.24 -30.14 -10.33
CA LEU A 33 -18.28 -29.10 -9.30
C LEU A 33 -17.12 -29.28 -8.31
N GLY A 34 -16.81 -30.51 -7.91
CA GLY A 34 -15.68 -30.83 -7.04
C GLY A 34 -14.35 -30.36 -7.64
N ASN A 35 -14.06 -30.72 -8.88
CA ASN A 35 -12.85 -30.27 -9.57
C ASN A 35 -12.81 -28.75 -9.74
N SER A 36 -13.93 -28.12 -10.11
CA SER A 36 -14.02 -26.66 -10.25
C SER A 36 -13.79 -25.93 -8.92
N VAL A 37 -14.30 -26.48 -7.82
CA VAL A 37 -14.08 -25.96 -6.46
C VAL A 37 -12.62 -26.14 -6.05
N LEU A 38 -12.03 -27.32 -6.28
CA LEU A 38 -10.61 -27.56 -5.99
C LEU A 38 -9.71 -26.60 -6.78
N ASP A 39 -9.98 -26.40 -8.07
CA ASP A 39 -9.23 -25.44 -8.90
C ASP A 39 -9.42 -24.00 -8.43
N TYR A 40 -10.65 -23.60 -8.06
CA TYR A 40 -10.90 -22.29 -7.47
C TYR A 40 -10.07 -22.09 -6.19
N LEU A 41 -10.10 -23.06 -5.28
CA LEU A 41 -9.35 -23.02 -4.03
C LEU A 41 -7.84 -23.03 -4.28
N ALA A 42 -7.35 -23.81 -5.24
CA ALA A 42 -5.92 -23.85 -5.59
C ALA A 42 -5.40 -22.54 -6.20
N ASN A 43 -6.27 -21.72 -6.79
CA ASN A 43 -5.93 -20.45 -7.43
C ASN A 43 -6.33 -19.22 -6.60
N LEU A 44 -6.98 -19.42 -5.44
CA LEU A 44 -7.35 -18.35 -4.54
C LEU A 44 -6.13 -17.75 -3.81
N PRO A 45 -5.17 -18.55 -3.31
CA PRO A 45 -3.93 -18.00 -2.78
C PRO A 45 -3.16 -17.28 -3.89
N ARG A 46 -3.07 -15.96 -3.75
CA ARG A 46 -2.32 -15.09 -4.68
C ARG A 46 -1.01 -14.62 -4.05
N GLU A 47 -0.67 -15.17 -2.88
CA GLU A 47 0.50 -14.85 -2.09
C GLU A 47 1.80 -15.33 -2.75
N ARG A 48 2.84 -14.49 -2.68
CA ARG A 48 4.15 -14.78 -3.30
C ARG A 48 4.77 -16.08 -2.76
N PHE A 49 4.58 -16.37 -1.47
CA PHE A 49 5.10 -17.58 -0.85
C PHE A 49 4.40 -18.86 -1.33
N ALA A 50 3.15 -18.76 -1.82
CA ALA A 50 2.39 -19.89 -2.32
C ALA A 50 2.87 -20.37 -3.71
N LYS A 51 3.78 -19.63 -4.38
CA LYS A 51 4.35 -20.01 -5.68
C LYS A 51 5.10 -21.34 -5.63
N GLY A 52 5.68 -21.70 -4.49
CA GLY A 52 6.39 -22.97 -4.28
C GLY A 52 5.49 -24.15 -3.89
N TYR A 53 4.20 -23.93 -3.64
CA TYR A 53 3.31 -24.94 -3.09
C TYR A 53 2.78 -25.88 -4.18
N LYS A 54 2.71 -27.17 -3.86
CA LYS A 54 2.03 -28.20 -4.65
C LYS A 54 0.52 -27.93 -4.70
N PHE A 55 -0.17 -28.53 -5.68
CA PHE A 55 -1.60 -28.31 -5.88
C PHE A 55 -2.43 -28.49 -4.59
N LEU A 56 -2.24 -29.60 -3.87
CA LEU A 56 -3.00 -29.88 -2.63
C LEU A 56 -2.69 -28.88 -1.50
N GLU A 57 -1.45 -28.41 -1.40
CA GLU A 57 -1.08 -27.37 -0.42
C GLU A 57 -1.77 -26.05 -0.75
N ARG A 58 -1.89 -25.70 -2.04
CA ARG A 58 -2.65 -24.52 -2.49
C ARG A 58 -4.14 -24.68 -2.24
N VAL A 59 -4.72 -25.86 -2.51
CA VAL A 59 -6.12 -26.16 -2.18
C VAL A 59 -6.37 -25.98 -0.69
N TRP A 60 -5.49 -26.52 0.15
CA TRP A 60 -5.62 -26.40 1.61
C TRP A 60 -5.57 -24.94 2.06
N LEU A 61 -4.56 -24.18 1.60
CA LEU A 61 -4.42 -22.75 1.90
C LEU A 61 -5.63 -21.93 1.41
N GLY A 62 -6.12 -22.23 0.21
CA GLY A 62 -7.33 -21.61 -0.33
C GLY A 62 -8.57 -21.92 0.51
N THR A 63 -8.71 -23.17 0.96
CA THR A 63 -9.80 -23.63 1.83
C THR A 63 -9.77 -22.88 3.16
N GLU A 64 -8.60 -22.81 3.80
CA GLU A 64 -8.40 -22.05 5.03
C GLU A 64 -8.76 -20.57 4.84
N THR A 65 -8.34 -19.99 3.72
CA THR A 65 -8.64 -18.60 3.37
C THR A 65 -10.15 -18.37 3.21
N VAL A 66 -10.86 -19.23 2.47
CA VAL A 66 -12.33 -19.15 2.33
C VAL A 66 -13.04 -19.32 3.66
N ALA A 67 -12.63 -20.29 4.46
CA ALA A 67 -13.20 -20.54 5.78
C ALA A 67 -13.03 -19.32 6.69
N ARG A 68 -11.82 -18.75 6.73
CA ARG A 68 -11.51 -17.55 7.50
C ARG A 68 -12.29 -16.34 7.01
N MET A 69 -12.35 -16.09 5.70
CA MET A 69 -13.15 -15.00 5.11
C MET A 69 -14.63 -15.16 5.46
N SER A 70 -15.15 -16.38 5.38
CA SER A 70 -16.56 -16.68 5.71
C SER A 70 -16.84 -16.45 7.19
N ALA A 71 -15.98 -16.94 8.08
CA ALA A 71 -16.08 -16.70 9.51
C ALA A 71 -16.03 -15.21 9.86
N LEU A 72 -15.07 -14.47 9.29
CA LEU A 72 -14.97 -13.02 9.48
C LEU A 72 -16.20 -12.29 8.96
N LYS A 73 -16.75 -12.69 7.81
CA LYS A 73 -17.95 -12.08 7.24
C LYS A 73 -19.20 -12.34 8.09
N LEU A 74 -19.30 -13.53 8.69
CA LEU A 74 -20.40 -13.90 9.59
C LEU A 74 -20.28 -13.20 10.95
N ALA A 75 -19.05 -12.98 11.44
CA ALA A 75 -18.78 -12.29 12.69
C ALA A 75 -18.76 -10.75 12.56
N ALA A 76 -18.60 -10.23 11.34
CA ALA A 76 -18.54 -8.79 11.10
C ALA A 76 -19.91 -8.15 11.36
N HIS A 77 -19.92 -7.09 12.17
CA HIS A 77 -21.09 -6.24 12.31
C HIS A 77 -21.46 -5.62 10.96
N HIS A 78 -22.77 -5.52 10.72
CA HIS A 78 -23.27 -4.76 9.57
C HIS A 78 -22.80 -3.31 9.67
N ALA A 79 -22.33 -2.76 8.54
CA ALA A 79 -21.86 -1.40 8.51
C ALA A 79 -23.00 -0.41 8.78
N ASP A 80 -22.83 0.45 9.77
CA ASP A 80 -23.77 1.51 10.10
C ASP A 80 -23.43 2.78 9.31
N PHE A 81 -23.94 2.84 8.08
CA PHE A 81 -23.70 3.96 7.19
C PHE A 81 -24.42 5.25 7.60
N LYS A 82 -25.40 5.19 8.50
CA LYS A 82 -26.12 6.39 8.98
C LYS A 82 -25.33 7.11 10.06
N ASN A 83 -24.67 6.36 10.93
CA ASN A 83 -23.96 6.92 12.08
C ASN A 83 -22.44 7.07 11.87
N THR A 84 -21.90 6.60 10.74
CA THR A 84 -20.47 6.82 10.43
C THR A 84 -20.16 8.29 10.18
N LYS A 85 -19.07 8.77 10.80
CA LYS A 85 -18.51 10.11 10.55
C LYS A 85 -17.51 10.14 9.38
N LEU A 86 -17.20 8.98 8.80
CA LEU A 86 -16.22 8.91 7.72
C LEU A 86 -16.80 9.54 6.44
N PRO A 87 -16.03 10.41 5.75
CA PRO A 87 -16.44 10.94 4.47
C PRO A 87 -16.55 9.82 3.42
N VAL A 88 -17.44 10.00 2.45
CA VAL A 88 -17.63 9.05 1.35
C VAL A 88 -16.68 9.38 0.20
N ALA A 89 -15.99 8.34 -0.29
CA ALA A 89 -15.27 8.32 -1.55
C ALA A 89 -15.93 7.30 -2.48
N GLU A 90 -16.36 7.72 -3.67
CA GLU A 90 -17.03 6.83 -4.61
C GLU A 90 -16.46 6.96 -6.02
N ILE A 91 -16.23 5.80 -6.65
CA ILE A 91 -15.82 5.67 -8.05
C ILE A 91 -16.95 5.02 -8.83
N TYR A 92 -17.37 5.67 -9.90
CA TYR A 92 -18.28 5.15 -10.91
C TYR A 92 -17.52 4.93 -12.22
N ILE A 93 -17.33 3.68 -12.60
CA ILE A 93 -16.59 3.26 -13.80
C ILE A 93 -17.43 2.28 -14.62
N ARG A 94 -17.48 2.50 -15.94
CA ARG A 94 -18.18 1.59 -16.87
C ARG A 94 -17.47 0.24 -16.91
N GLY A 95 -18.24 -0.86 -17.00
CA GLY A 95 -17.72 -2.24 -17.04
C GLY A 95 -16.57 -2.41 -18.04
N ALA A 96 -16.78 -2.07 -19.31
CA ALA A 96 -15.75 -2.19 -20.34
C ALA A 96 -14.45 -1.39 -20.08
N ARG A 97 -14.48 -0.34 -19.23
CA ARG A 97 -13.26 0.38 -18.80
C ARG A 97 -12.61 -0.28 -17.60
N TYR A 98 -13.42 -0.79 -16.68
CA TYR A 98 -12.95 -1.57 -15.55
C TYR A 98 -12.25 -2.85 -16.03
N ASP A 99 -12.82 -3.54 -17.02
CA ASP A 99 -12.28 -4.78 -17.58
C ASP A 99 -10.87 -4.56 -18.16
N LYS A 100 -10.65 -3.46 -18.88
CA LYS A 100 -9.30 -3.08 -19.36
C LYS A 100 -8.27 -2.94 -18.24
N LEU A 101 -8.66 -2.37 -17.10
CA LEU A 101 -7.76 -2.25 -15.95
C LEU A 101 -7.46 -3.62 -15.32
N VAL A 102 -8.42 -4.55 -15.35
CA VAL A 102 -8.27 -5.91 -14.84
C VAL A 102 -7.40 -6.75 -15.75
N GLU A 103 -7.60 -6.66 -17.07
CA GLU A 103 -6.81 -7.35 -18.10
C GLU A 103 -5.32 -6.96 -18.07
N ALA A 104 -5.01 -5.76 -17.61
CA ALA A 104 -3.65 -5.27 -17.45
C ALA A 104 -2.90 -5.84 -16.23
N LEU A 105 -3.61 -6.45 -15.27
CA LEU A 105 -2.98 -6.97 -14.05
C LEU A 105 -1.97 -8.10 -14.38
N PRO A 106 -0.83 -8.17 -13.67
CA PRO A 106 -0.49 -7.46 -12.44
C PRO A 106 0.07 -6.04 -12.65
N ASN A 107 0.26 -5.58 -13.89
CA ASN A 107 0.78 -4.25 -14.13
C ASN A 107 -0.29 -3.18 -13.79
N THR A 108 -0.01 -2.37 -12.77
CA THR A 108 -0.90 -1.27 -12.36
C THR A 108 -0.51 0.08 -12.94
N ASP A 109 0.63 0.17 -13.63
CA ASP A 109 1.09 1.40 -14.30
C ASP A 109 0.65 1.46 -15.76
N VAL A 110 -0.67 1.32 -15.94
CA VAL A 110 -1.34 1.46 -17.23
C VAL A 110 -2.06 2.79 -17.38
N SER A 111 -2.47 3.10 -18.60
CA SER A 111 -3.26 4.29 -18.90
C SER A 111 -4.54 4.33 -18.03
N PRO A 112 -4.82 5.46 -17.34
CA PRO A 112 -5.97 5.55 -16.47
C PRO A 112 -7.26 5.75 -17.26
N GLU A 113 -8.35 5.17 -16.75
CA GLU A 113 -9.64 5.11 -17.41
C GLU A 113 -10.61 6.16 -16.86
N LYS A 114 -11.47 6.70 -17.72
CA LYS A 114 -12.41 7.77 -17.35
C LYS A 114 -13.47 7.25 -16.36
N ALA A 115 -13.69 7.99 -15.28
CA ALA A 115 -14.68 7.70 -14.24
C ALA A 115 -15.38 8.96 -13.73
N ASP A 116 -16.58 8.76 -13.18
CA ASP A 116 -17.29 9.77 -12.40
C ASP A 116 -16.99 9.52 -10.92
N LEU A 117 -16.75 10.58 -10.16
CA LEU A 117 -16.16 10.49 -8.84
C LEU A 117 -16.97 11.33 -7.85
N GLN A 118 -17.08 10.85 -6.61
CA GLN A 118 -17.67 11.61 -5.51
C GLN A 118 -16.73 11.59 -4.30
N PHE A 119 -16.38 12.76 -3.77
CA PHE A 119 -15.54 12.90 -2.58
C PHE A 119 -16.13 13.92 -1.63
N GLY A 120 -16.44 13.50 -0.39
CA GLY A 120 -16.98 14.39 0.64
C GLY A 120 -18.24 15.13 0.17
N GLY A 121 -19.14 14.44 -0.53
CA GLY A 121 -20.39 15.02 -1.06
C GLY A 121 -20.25 15.81 -2.37
N ARG A 122 -19.03 16.05 -2.86
CA ARG A 122 -18.78 16.79 -4.11
C ARG A 122 -18.54 15.85 -5.29
N SER A 123 -19.11 16.19 -6.44
CA SER A 123 -18.97 15.41 -7.68
C SER A 123 -17.83 15.93 -8.56
N PHE A 124 -17.07 15.01 -9.15
CA PHE A 124 -15.95 15.31 -10.05
C PHE A 124 -15.98 14.38 -11.26
N LYS A 125 -15.42 14.86 -12.37
CA LYS A 125 -14.98 14.00 -13.48
C LYS A 125 -13.49 13.73 -13.30
N GLY A 126 -13.06 12.50 -13.59
CA GLY A 126 -11.65 12.14 -13.44
C GLY A 126 -11.23 10.98 -14.29
N LYS A 127 -10.02 10.50 -14.02
CA LYS A 127 -9.52 9.20 -14.45
C LYS A 127 -9.08 8.41 -13.24
N VAL A 128 -9.14 7.09 -13.36
CA VAL A 128 -8.75 6.16 -12.30
C VAL A 128 -7.97 5.00 -12.89
N ARG A 129 -7.06 4.44 -12.10
CA ARG A 129 -6.38 3.17 -12.37
C ARG A 129 -6.11 2.44 -11.07
N PHE A 130 -5.82 1.15 -11.14
CA PHE A 130 -5.27 0.45 -9.97
C PHE A 130 -3.91 1.03 -9.58
N LYS A 131 -3.54 0.87 -8.31
CA LYS A 131 -2.25 1.32 -7.80
C LYS A 131 -1.66 0.31 -6.84
N GLY A 132 -0.38 -0.01 -7.04
CA GLY A 132 0.46 -0.71 -6.07
C GLY A 132 1.12 -1.92 -6.69
N ASP A 133 2.34 -2.20 -6.25
CA ASP A 133 3.14 -3.29 -6.78
C ASP A 133 2.90 -4.59 -5.98
N SER A 134 2.50 -4.49 -4.72
CA SER A 134 2.18 -5.66 -3.91
C SER A 134 0.76 -6.18 -4.12
N ILE A 135 0.63 -7.51 -4.07
CA ILE A 135 -0.62 -8.25 -4.36
C ILE A 135 -1.84 -7.75 -3.58
N ASN A 136 -1.65 -7.24 -2.36
CA ASN A 136 -2.73 -6.75 -1.51
C ASN A 136 -3.47 -5.55 -2.13
N HIS A 137 -2.87 -4.90 -3.13
CA HIS A 137 -3.48 -3.75 -3.79
C HIS A 137 -4.32 -4.09 -5.03
N TRP A 138 -4.12 -5.25 -5.65
CA TRP A 138 -4.73 -5.56 -6.95
C TRP A 138 -5.24 -7.00 -7.09
N ALA A 139 -4.68 -7.94 -6.32
CA ALA A 139 -4.95 -9.36 -6.45
C ALA A 139 -6.25 -9.77 -5.75
N TYR A 140 -6.73 -9.01 -4.76
CA TYR A 140 -7.97 -9.34 -4.03
C TYR A 140 -9.14 -8.48 -4.52
N PRO A 141 -10.40 -8.82 -4.18
CA PRO A 141 -11.58 -8.09 -4.64
C PRO A 141 -11.50 -6.58 -4.37
N SER A 142 -11.09 -6.21 -3.15
CA SER A 142 -10.81 -4.82 -2.78
C SER A 142 -9.47 -4.39 -3.36
N ARG A 143 -9.49 -3.30 -4.12
CA ARG A 143 -8.31 -2.77 -4.82
C ARG A 143 -7.99 -1.36 -4.41
N SER A 144 -6.71 -1.01 -4.53
CA SER A 144 -6.22 0.35 -4.34
C SER A 144 -6.26 1.10 -5.65
N TRP A 145 -6.62 2.37 -5.58
CA TRP A 145 -6.86 3.21 -6.76
C TRP A 145 -5.95 4.43 -6.75
N ARG A 146 -5.43 4.81 -7.91
CA ARG A 146 -4.96 6.18 -8.16
C ARG A 146 -6.07 6.94 -8.85
N VAL A 147 -6.37 8.13 -8.33
CA VAL A 147 -7.40 9.03 -8.82
C VAL A 147 -6.74 10.29 -9.34
N GLU A 148 -7.14 10.72 -10.53
CA GLU A 148 -6.70 11.95 -11.18
C GLU A 148 -7.94 12.78 -11.55
N LEU A 149 -8.14 13.91 -10.87
CA LEU A 149 -9.24 14.82 -11.16
C LEU A 149 -8.97 15.56 -12.47
N LYS A 150 -10.02 15.68 -13.29
CA LYS A 150 -9.97 16.45 -14.54
C LYS A 150 -10.18 17.93 -14.29
N ASP A 151 -9.88 18.68 -15.33
CA ASP A 151 -9.95 20.14 -15.35
C ASP A 151 -9.03 20.73 -14.27
N THR A 152 -9.04 22.04 -14.04
CA THR A 152 -8.26 22.67 -12.96
C THR A 152 -8.85 22.40 -11.56
N LYS A 153 -9.70 21.39 -11.42
CA LYS A 153 -10.38 21.05 -10.16
C LYS A 153 -9.44 20.28 -9.24
N SER A 154 -9.59 20.53 -7.95
CA SER A 154 -8.90 19.82 -6.90
C SER A 154 -9.88 19.47 -5.76
N TYR A 155 -9.53 18.44 -5.01
CA TYR A 155 -10.18 18.07 -3.76
C TYR A 155 -9.16 18.18 -2.63
N ARG A 156 -9.45 19.02 -1.63
CA ARG A 156 -8.51 19.36 -0.55
C ARG A 156 -7.12 19.78 -1.10
N GLY A 157 -7.11 20.62 -2.12
CA GLY A 157 -5.89 21.07 -2.80
C GLY A 157 -5.24 20.04 -3.75
N MET A 158 -5.66 18.77 -3.71
CA MET A 158 -5.06 17.69 -4.49
C MET A 158 -5.79 17.46 -5.81
N ARG A 159 -5.03 17.33 -6.89
CA ARG A 159 -5.54 16.84 -8.20
C ARG A 159 -5.36 15.33 -8.36
N THR A 160 -4.28 14.81 -7.79
CA THR A 160 -3.93 13.39 -7.85
C THR A 160 -3.72 12.86 -6.44
N PHE A 161 -4.40 11.77 -6.11
CA PHE A 161 -4.32 11.12 -4.80
C PHE A 161 -4.62 9.63 -4.96
N ASN A 162 -4.24 8.84 -3.96
CA ASN A 162 -4.56 7.42 -3.94
C ASN A 162 -5.69 7.13 -2.95
N LEU A 163 -6.44 6.06 -3.20
CA LEU A 163 -7.34 5.41 -2.26
C LEU A 163 -6.77 4.02 -1.98
N ASN A 164 -6.02 3.91 -0.89
CA ASN A 164 -5.29 2.69 -0.55
C ASN A 164 -6.16 1.75 0.29
N VAL A 165 -6.13 0.46 -0.07
CA VAL A 165 -6.62 -0.62 0.79
C VAL A 165 -5.71 -0.67 2.03
N PRO A 166 -6.27 -0.65 3.24
CA PRO A 166 -5.47 -0.83 4.45
C PRO A 166 -4.76 -2.18 4.46
N ARG A 167 -3.46 -2.18 4.72
CA ARG A 167 -2.60 -3.37 4.57
C ARG A 167 -2.61 -4.31 5.79
N VAL A 168 -2.97 -3.81 6.96
CA VAL A 168 -2.88 -4.54 8.22
C VAL A 168 -4.25 -4.67 8.88
N ASN A 169 -4.39 -5.66 9.76
CA ASN A 169 -5.67 -5.98 10.42
C ASN A 169 -6.29 -4.80 11.16
N THR A 170 -5.47 -3.90 11.73
CA THR A 170 -5.97 -2.70 12.43
C THR A 170 -6.58 -1.68 11.48
N GLN A 171 -6.26 -1.74 10.18
CA GLN A 171 -6.65 -0.82 9.10
C GLN A 171 -6.25 0.66 9.28
N ILE A 172 -5.86 1.07 10.48
CA ILE A 172 -5.50 2.44 10.82
C ILE A 172 -4.00 2.69 10.84
N SER A 173 -3.17 1.64 10.81
CA SER A 173 -1.71 1.73 11.00
C SER A 173 -1.03 2.78 10.10
N ASN A 174 -1.31 2.78 8.79
CA ASN A 174 -0.75 3.79 7.90
C ASN A 174 -1.25 5.20 8.25
N TRP A 175 -2.56 5.37 8.45
CA TRP A 175 -3.13 6.65 8.87
C TRP A 175 -2.53 7.15 10.19
N LEU A 176 -2.37 6.27 11.18
CA LEU A 176 -1.82 6.56 12.49
C LEU A 176 -0.38 7.06 12.38
N GLY A 177 0.44 6.42 11.55
CA GLY A 177 1.79 6.88 11.27
C GLY A 177 1.84 8.29 10.69
N TYR A 178 0.96 8.62 9.74
CA TYR A 178 0.84 9.98 9.21
C TYR A 178 0.31 10.98 10.23
N ARG A 179 -0.59 10.56 11.14
CA ARG A 179 -1.11 11.43 12.20
C ARG A 179 0.00 11.73 13.22
N ILE A 180 0.71 10.72 13.71
CA ILE A 180 1.87 10.89 14.62
C ILE A 180 2.92 11.80 13.97
N ALA A 181 3.19 11.62 12.68
CA ALA A 181 4.15 12.45 11.94
C ALA A 181 3.83 13.96 11.99
N LYS A 182 2.56 14.35 12.10
CA LYS A 182 2.17 15.77 12.19
C LYS A 182 2.56 16.44 13.52
N GLU A 183 2.89 15.65 14.54
CA GLU A 183 3.38 16.16 15.83
C GLU A 183 4.87 16.56 15.78
N PHE A 184 5.57 16.22 14.69
CA PHE A 184 6.97 16.57 14.49
C PHE A 184 7.09 17.82 13.61
N ASP A 185 7.76 18.84 14.14
CA ASP A 185 7.99 20.08 13.41
C ASP A 185 8.84 19.85 12.15
N GLY A 186 8.48 20.49 11.04
CA GLY A 186 9.29 20.49 9.82
C GLY A 186 9.25 19.20 9.00
N LEU A 187 8.48 18.18 9.41
CA LEU A 187 8.27 17.01 8.56
C LEU A 187 7.32 17.30 7.41
N LEU A 188 7.68 16.80 6.22
CA LEU A 188 6.84 16.83 5.04
C LEU A 188 5.89 15.64 5.08
N VAL A 189 4.70 15.86 5.64
CA VAL A 189 3.70 14.80 5.85
C VAL A 189 2.57 14.89 4.84
N PRO A 190 2.32 13.87 3.99
CA PRO A 190 1.15 13.80 3.12
C PRO A 190 -0.17 13.88 3.88
N TYR A 191 -1.18 14.49 3.26
CA TYR A 191 -2.55 14.38 3.73
C TYR A 191 -3.02 12.92 3.68
N ALA A 192 -3.53 12.41 4.80
CA ALA A 192 -3.99 11.04 4.94
C ALA A 192 -5.26 11.00 5.81
N GLU A 193 -6.34 10.42 5.29
CA GLU A 193 -7.62 10.31 6.01
C GLU A 193 -8.41 9.07 5.53
N ASN A 194 -9.15 8.43 6.44
CA ASN A 194 -9.96 7.26 6.12
C ASN A 194 -11.31 7.66 5.53
N TYR A 195 -11.72 6.99 4.46
CA TYR A 195 -12.98 7.20 3.75
C TYR A 195 -13.78 5.91 3.71
N GLN A 196 -15.10 6.04 3.80
CA GLN A 196 -16.00 4.99 3.35
C GLN A 196 -15.90 4.90 1.83
N PHE A 197 -15.44 3.77 1.30
CA PHE A 197 -15.26 3.61 -0.14
C PHE A 197 -16.42 2.86 -0.80
N ARG A 198 -16.83 3.35 -1.96
CA ARG A 198 -17.82 2.70 -2.81
C ARG A 198 -17.30 2.58 -4.25
N LEU A 199 -17.55 1.44 -4.86
CA LEU A 199 -17.30 1.20 -6.27
C LEU A 199 -18.65 0.86 -6.93
N ASN A 200 -19.06 1.68 -7.91
CA ASN A 200 -20.33 1.50 -8.63
C ASN A 200 -21.52 1.27 -7.68
N ARG A 201 -21.72 2.15 -6.68
CA ARG A 201 -22.78 2.07 -5.64
C ARG A 201 -22.65 0.96 -4.63
N GLN A 202 -21.66 0.09 -4.74
CA GLN A 202 -21.43 -0.99 -3.78
C GLN A 202 -20.37 -0.57 -2.77
N PHE A 203 -20.67 -0.75 -1.48
CA PHE A 203 -19.68 -0.54 -0.43
C PHE A 203 -18.54 -1.55 -0.56
N ASP A 204 -17.31 -1.05 -0.67
CA ASP A 204 -16.09 -1.84 -0.86
C ASP A 204 -15.07 -1.53 0.27
N GLY A 205 -15.58 -1.39 1.49
CA GLY A 205 -14.76 -1.22 2.70
C GLY A 205 -14.24 0.20 2.94
N ILE A 206 -13.24 0.30 3.80
CA ILE A 206 -12.54 1.56 4.10
C ILE A 206 -11.36 1.74 3.15
N ARG A 207 -11.08 2.98 2.76
CA ARG A 207 -9.84 3.34 2.03
C ARG A 207 -9.15 4.49 2.74
N LEU A 208 -7.82 4.44 2.74
CA LEU A 208 -7.00 5.58 3.11
C LEU A 208 -6.85 6.48 1.87
N LEU A 209 -7.48 7.65 1.89
CA LEU A 209 -7.17 8.71 0.92
C LEU A 209 -5.79 9.27 1.27
N LEU A 210 -4.85 9.22 0.32
CA LEU A 210 -3.46 9.61 0.51
C LEU A 210 -2.97 10.57 -0.58
N GLU A 211 -2.53 11.75 -0.18
CA GLU A 211 -1.88 12.75 -1.03
C GLU A 211 -0.64 12.18 -1.72
N GLN A 212 -0.43 12.54 -3.00
CA GLN A 212 0.80 12.19 -3.69
C GLN A 212 1.86 13.29 -3.54
N PRO A 213 3.11 12.94 -3.22
CA PRO A 213 4.21 13.89 -3.28
C PRO A 213 4.48 14.30 -4.73
N ASN A 214 4.06 15.51 -5.08
CA ASN A 214 4.20 16.14 -6.39
C ASN A 214 4.40 17.66 -6.24
N GLN A 215 4.36 18.43 -7.33
CA GLN A 215 4.52 19.89 -7.25
C GLN A 215 3.38 20.55 -6.46
N GLU A 216 2.15 20.05 -6.56
CA GLU A 216 1.01 20.55 -5.77
C GLU A 216 1.20 20.31 -4.27
N PHE A 217 1.78 19.18 -3.86
CA PHE A 217 2.15 18.88 -2.47
C PHE A 217 3.12 19.94 -1.91
N LEU A 218 4.08 20.39 -2.71
CA LEU A 218 5.04 21.44 -2.33
C LEU A 218 4.35 22.80 -2.23
N THR A 219 3.59 23.18 -3.25
CA THR A 219 2.89 24.47 -3.30
C THR A 219 1.90 24.62 -2.13
N GLN A 220 1.17 23.57 -1.76
CA GLN A 220 0.26 23.59 -0.61
C GLN A 220 0.97 23.83 0.73
N ARG A 221 2.28 23.60 0.79
CA ARG A 221 3.13 23.81 1.97
C ARG A 221 3.97 25.08 1.85
N PHE A 222 3.68 25.94 0.87
CA PHE A 222 4.43 27.17 0.58
C PHE A 222 5.92 26.90 0.31
N LEU A 223 6.23 25.72 -0.23
CA LEU A 223 7.58 25.34 -0.63
C LEU A 223 7.80 25.69 -2.10
N PRO A 224 9.02 26.13 -2.47
CA PRO A 224 9.33 26.41 -3.86
C PRO A 224 9.25 25.12 -4.70
N PRO A 225 8.84 25.21 -5.99
CA PRO A 225 8.93 24.10 -6.92
C PRO A 225 10.35 23.53 -6.92
N GLY A 226 10.48 22.25 -6.64
CA GLY A 226 11.78 21.57 -6.54
C GLY A 226 11.67 20.11 -6.92
N LYS A 227 12.74 19.34 -6.72
CA LYS A 227 12.76 17.94 -7.14
C LYS A 227 12.23 17.03 -6.04
N ILE A 228 11.37 16.08 -6.39
CA ILE A 228 10.99 14.97 -5.51
C ILE A 228 11.60 13.70 -6.06
N PHE A 229 12.55 13.14 -5.33
CA PHE A 229 13.18 11.86 -5.62
C PHE A 229 12.41 10.75 -4.92
N VAL A 230 12.12 9.68 -5.66
CA VAL A 230 11.43 8.49 -5.16
C VAL A 230 12.31 7.28 -5.41
N GLY A 231 12.61 6.54 -4.33
CA GLY A 231 13.25 5.25 -4.35
C GLY A 231 12.25 4.21 -3.87
N ASP A 232 11.79 3.35 -4.78
CA ASP A 232 10.73 2.38 -4.51
C ASP A 232 10.95 1.09 -5.30
N ILE A 233 10.28 0.03 -4.88
CA ILE A 233 10.33 -1.26 -5.58
C ILE A 233 9.35 -1.29 -6.75
N SER A 234 9.80 -1.80 -7.90
CA SER A 234 8.93 -2.02 -9.06
C SER A 234 8.29 -3.41 -9.04
N THR A 235 7.20 -3.57 -9.80
CA THR A 235 6.58 -4.88 -10.06
C THR A 235 7.59 -5.89 -10.63
N ASP A 236 8.51 -5.48 -11.52
CA ASP A 236 9.52 -6.38 -12.08
C ASP A 236 10.60 -6.79 -11.07
N GLN A 237 10.98 -5.90 -10.14
CA GLN A 237 11.87 -6.26 -9.03
C GLN A 237 11.23 -7.21 -8.03
N ILE A 238 9.91 -7.30 -8.05
CA ILE A 238 9.15 -8.18 -7.19
C ILE A 238 8.89 -9.54 -7.87
N TYR A 239 8.49 -9.54 -9.14
CA TYR A 239 7.97 -10.72 -9.83
C TYR A 239 8.81 -11.14 -11.06
N GLY A 240 9.61 -10.24 -11.62
CA GLY A 240 10.37 -10.39 -12.85
C GLY A 240 11.85 -10.75 -12.65
N ASN A 241 12.26 -11.14 -11.44
CA ASN A 241 13.64 -11.47 -11.08
C ASN A 241 14.66 -10.33 -11.29
N THR A 242 14.20 -9.08 -11.38
CA THR A 242 15.10 -7.93 -11.45
C THR A 242 15.70 -7.63 -10.07
N PRO A 243 17.04 -7.51 -9.92
CA PRO A 243 17.64 -7.15 -8.65
C PRO A 243 17.16 -5.78 -8.15
N ARG A 244 17.00 -5.65 -6.83
CA ARG A 244 16.77 -4.35 -6.19
C ARG A 244 18.06 -3.55 -6.15
N LYS A 245 17.93 -2.23 -6.21
CA LYS A 245 19.06 -1.29 -6.10
C LYS A 245 19.07 -0.65 -4.73
N TYR A 246 20.26 -0.40 -4.19
CA TYR A 246 20.41 0.27 -2.90
C TYR A 246 20.35 1.79 -3.08
N LEU A 247 19.28 2.39 -2.55
CA LEU A 247 18.96 3.79 -2.68
C LEU A 247 20.13 4.69 -2.26
N TYR A 248 20.74 4.44 -1.11
CA TYR A 248 21.79 5.32 -0.59
C TYR A 248 23.21 4.92 -1.01
N SER A 249 23.34 4.10 -2.05
CA SER A 249 24.63 3.72 -2.65
C SER A 249 24.62 3.77 -4.19
N ASP A 250 23.46 3.80 -4.82
CA ASP A 250 23.30 3.82 -6.28
C ASP A 250 22.22 4.84 -6.68
N VAL A 251 22.64 5.91 -7.36
CA VAL A 251 21.72 6.96 -7.86
C VAL A 251 20.66 6.43 -8.80
N THR A 252 20.92 5.31 -9.49
CA THR A 252 19.99 4.69 -10.44
C THR A 252 18.89 3.87 -9.74
N GLY A 253 18.94 3.79 -8.41
CA GLY A 253 17.83 3.31 -7.57
C GLY A 253 16.74 4.36 -7.33
N TRP A 254 16.95 5.61 -7.77
CA TRP A 254 15.99 6.70 -7.61
C TRP A 254 15.44 7.19 -8.95
N GLU A 255 14.20 7.64 -8.92
CA GLU A 255 13.56 8.41 -10.00
C GLU A 255 13.20 9.81 -9.53
N VAL A 256 13.24 10.80 -10.42
CA VAL A 256 12.65 12.12 -10.15
C VAL A 256 11.18 12.06 -10.55
N ARG A 257 10.29 12.17 -9.56
CA ARG A 257 8.85 12.07 -9.77
C ARG A 257 8.20 13.44 -10.02
N ALA A 258 8.83 14.50 -9.54
CA ALA A 258 8.39 15.87 -9.74
C ALA A 258 9.62 16.78 -9.85
N PRO A 259 9.72 17.67 -10.86
CA PRO A 259 8.83 17.77 -12.01
C PRO A 259 8.89 16.49 -12.89
N ALA A 260 7.83 16.24 -13.66
CA ALA A 260 7.79 15.05 -14.52
C ALA A 260 8.85 15.14 -15.63
N ASN A 261 9.38 13.99 -16.04
CA ASN A 261 10.39 13.82 -17.10
C ASN A 261 11.79 14.41 -16.80
N ASP A 262 12.02 14.95 -15.62
CA ASP A 262 13.37 15.28 -15.18
C ASP A 262 14.14 13.98 -14.87
N ILE A 263 15.37 13.91 -15.34
CA ILE A 263 16.29 12.78 -15.13
C ILE A 263 17.56 13.20 -14.41
N GLY A 264 17.69 14.49 -14.07
CA GLY A 264 18.88 15.06 -13.46
C GLY A 264 19.00 14.66 -12.00
N ASN A 265 20.13 14.04 -11.65
CA ASN A 265 20.40 13.46 -10.33
C ASN A 265 21.61 14.08 -9.61
N ARG A 266 22.11 15.24 -10.07
CA ARG A 266 23.31 15.90 -9.52
C ARG A 266 23.25 16.07 -8.00
N GLU A 267 22.09 16.51 -7.51
CA GLU A 267 21.84 16.75 -6.09
C GLU A 267 21.93 15.44 -5.30
N LEU A 268 21.36 14.37 -5.85
CA LEU A 268 21.41 13.03 -5.24
C LEU A 268 22.85 12.48 -5.25
N SER A 269 23.60 12.65 -6.34
CA SER A 269 25.02 12.29 -6.40
C SER A 269 25.83 13.00 -5.32
N ALA A 270 25.56 14.29 -5.07
CA ALA A 270 26.21 15.04 -4.00
C ALA A 270 25.90 14.43 -2.62
N LEU A 271 24.62 14.10 -2.35
CA LEU A 271 24.24 13.39 -1.12
C LEU A 271 24.99 12.06 -0.98
N LEU A 272 25.00 11.21 -2.01
CA LEU A 272 25.65 9.90 -1.94
C LEU A 272 27.16 10.01 -1.73
N ASN A 273 27.81 11.00 -2.36
CA ASN A 273 29.23 11.26 -2.16
C ASN A 273 29.54 11.71 -0.71
N THR A 274 28.67 12.52 -0.10
CA THR A 274 28.80 12.89 1.31
C THR A 274 28.70 11.69 2.24
N LEU A 275 27.88 10.69 1.91
CA LEU A 275 27.79 9.43 2.67
C LEU A 275 28.98 8.49 2.50
N GLN A 276 29.97 8.83 1.67
CA GLN A 276 31.23 8.09 1.55
C GLN A 276 32.35 8.67 2.43
N ASN A 277 32.20 9.92 2.88
CA ASN A 277 33.22 10.65 3.63
C ASN A 277 32.77 10.84 5.09
N ASP A 278 32.51 9.74 5.80
CA ASP A 278 31.99 9.74 7.18
C ASP A 278 33.03 9.41 8.26
N ALA A 279 34.30 9.24 7.86
CA ALA A 279 35.39 8.84 8.77
C ALA A 279 35.66 9.86 9.90
N ASN A 280 35.51 11.16 9.63
CA ASN A 280 35.61 12.23 10.63
C ASN A 280 34.19 12.75 10.97
N PRO A 281 33.69 12.54 12.21
CA PRO A 281 32.35 12.98 12.60
C PRO A 281 32.11 14.49 12.46
N TYR A 282 33.11 15.33 12.69
CA TYR A 282 32.98 16.78 12.59
C TYR A 282 32.84 17.22 11.12
N GLU A 283 33.74 16.77 10.25
CA GLU A 283 33.68 17.07 8.81
C GLU A 283 32.41 16.52 8.16
N PHE A 284 32.00 15.32 8.57
CA PHE A 284 30.74 14.73 8.13
C PHE A 284 29.55 15.59 8.54
N TYR A 285 29.48 16.05 9.80
CA TYR A 285 28.40 16.90 10.29
C TYR A 285 28.28 18.19 9.47
N GLU A 286 29.41 18.86 9.22
CA GLU A 286 29.47 20.08 8.42
C GLU A 286 29.06 19.85 6.96
N SER A 287 29.47 18.72 6.38
CA SER A 287 29.11 18.33 5.02
C SER A 287 27.62 17.99 4.90
N ILE A 288 27.11 17.12 5.77
CA ILE A 288 25.72 16.66 5.69
C ILE A 288 24.72 17.78 5.99
N ARG A 289 25.01 18.69 6.94
CA ARG A 289 24.12 19.83 7.23
C ARG A 289 24.03 20.85 6.09
N SER A 290 24.98 20.81 5.15
CA SER A 290 24.97 21.65 3.96
C SER A 290 24.07 21.09 2.84
N ILE A 291 23.84 19.77 2.82
CA ILE A 291 23.11 19.05 1.77
C ILE A 291 21.74 18.54 2.26
N VAL A 292 21.54 18.38 3.57
CA VAL A 292 20.30 17.87 4.16
C VAL A 292 19.83 18.79 5.27
N ASP A 293 18.52 18.99 5.35
CA ASP A 293 17.89 19.54 6.56
C ASP A 293 17.98 18.50 7.68
N VAL A 294 19.04 18.61 8.49
CA VAL A 294 19.34 17.69 9.58
C VAL A 294 18.25 17.67 10.66
N ARG A 295 17.49 18.76 10.83
CA ARG A 295 16.36 18.79 11.76
C ARG A 295 15.21 17.94 11.22
N ALA A 296 14.85 18.12 9.94
CA ALA A 296 13.82 17.30 9.31
C ALA A 296 14.23 15.81 9.27
N LEU A 297 15.50 15.52 8.99
CA LEU A 297 16.00 14.14 8.96
C LEU A 297 15.96 13.47 10.34
N THR A 298 16.47 14.13 11.38
CA THR A 298 16.48 13.56 12.74
C THR A 298 15.07 13.41 13.31
N ASN A 299 14.16 14.36 13.04
CA ASN A 299 12.73 14.22 13.35
C ASN A 299 12.10 13.02 12.63
N TYR A 300 12.48 12.78 11.37
CA TYR A 300 11.96 11.66 10.60
C TYR A 300 12.44 10.33 11.18
N MET A 301 13.72 10.23 11.54
CA MET A 301 14.27 9.03 12.18
C MET A 301 13.63 8.76 13.54
N ALA A 302 13.42 9.81 14.35
CA ALA A 302 12.69 9.71 15.61
C ALA A 302 11.24 9.23 15.41
N LEU A 303 10.55 9.71 14.38
CA LEU A 303 9.23 9.22 13.99
C LEU A 303 9.26 7.72 13.65
N LEU A 304 10.20 7.26 12.81
CA LEU A 304 10.26 5.86 12.40
C LEU A 304 10.50 4.92 13.57
N GLU A 305 11.36 5.33 14.52
CA GLU A 305 11.57 4.64 15.78
C GLU A 305 10.30 4.62 16.64
N LEU A 306 9.66 5.78 16.83
CA LEU A 306 8.44 5.92 17.63
C LEU A 306 7.29 5.03 17.12
N VAL A 307 7.14 4.92 15.81
CA VAL A 307 6.11 4.07 15.19
C VAL A 307 6.58 2.65 14.93
N GLY A 308 7.81 2.30 15.32
CA GLY A 308 8.39 0.95 15.25
C GLY A 308 8.42 0.38 13.82
N THR A 309 8.76 1.21 12.84
CA THR A 309 8.72 0.79 11.43
C THR A 309 10.11 0.61 10.83
N VAL A 310 10.25 -0.48 10.06
CA VAL A 310 11.40 -0.73 9.20
C VAL A 310 11.03 -0.73 7.72
N HIS A 311 9.84 -0.22 7.39
CA HIS A 311 9.32 -0.23 6.02
C HIS A 311 9.97 0.81 5.10
N VAL A 312 10.88 1.63 5.62
CA VAL A 312 11.71 2.56 4.86
C VAL A 312 13.12 2.00 4.94
N ASP A 313 13.55 1.27 3.91
CA ASP A 313 14.77 0.47 3.93
C ASP A 313 15.77 0.88 2.85
N GLU A 314 16.81 0.07 2.63
CA GLU A 314 17.83 0.32 1.62
C GLU A 314 17.31 0.32 0.18
N THR A 315 16.14 -0.23 -0.07
CA THR A 315 15.63 -0.52 -1.42
C THR A 315 14.27 0.08 -1.72
N HIS A 316 13.50 0.50 -0.71
CA HIS A 316 12.13 0.97 -0.92
C HIS A 316 11.66 2.03 0.08
N ASN A 317 10.59 2.73 -0.31
CA ASN A 317 9.92 3.81 0.43
C ASN A 317 10.79 5.05 0.74
N GLY A 318 11.93 5.22 0.07
CA GLY A 318 12.69 6.47 0.12
C GLY A 318 11.96 7.57 -0.64
N LYS A 319 11.68 8.71 0.00
CA LYS A 319 11.15 9.91 -0.66
C LYS A 319 11.85 11.15 -0.13
N LEU A 320 12.51 11.88 -1.01
CA LEU A 320 13.29 13.06 -0.67
C LEU A 320 12.82 14.25 -1.51
N TYR A 321 12.55 15.37 -0.87
CA TYR A 321 12.35 16.65 -1.54
C TYR A 321 13.67 17.42 -1.52
N PHE A 322 14.13 17.89 -2.67
CA PHE A 322 15.22 18.84 -2.79
C PHE A 322 14.67 20.26 -2.95
N ASN A 323 14.95 21.11 -1.97
CA ASN A 323 14.55 22.51 -1.97
C ASN A 323 15.61 23.38 -2.67
N PRO A 324 15.33 23.93 -3.87
CA PRO A 324 16.32 24.67 -4.64
C PRO A 324 16.73 26.00 -4.01
N HIS A 325 15.92 26.58 -3.12
CA HIS A 325 16.28 27.83 -2.44
C HIS A 325 17.31 27.61 -1.33
N THR A 326 17.23 26.46 -0.65
CA THR A 326 18.15 26.12 0.46
C THR A 326 19.33 25.25 0.00
N GLY A 327 19.21 24.59 -1.15
CA GLY A 327 20.17 23.60 -1.62
C GLY A 327 20.16 22.29 -0.81
N ARG A 328 19.08 22.02 -0.06
CA ARG A 328 19.01 20.89 0.88
C ARG A 328 17.88 19.91 0.59
N PHE A 329 18.13 18.65 0.95
CA PHE A 329 17.11 17.60 1.01
C PHE A 329 16.31 17.61 2.31
N SER A 330 15.03 17.27 2.22
CA SER A 330 14.19 16.92 3.36
C SER A 330 13.45 15.61 3.08
N PRO A 331 13.34 14.70 4.06
CA PRO A 331 12.54 13.49 3.89
C PRO A 331 11.05 13.82 3.78
N ILE A 332 10.34 13.07 2.94
CA ILE A 332 8.89 13.05 2.88
C ILE A 332 8.39 11.78 3.55
N VAL A 333 7.51 11.92 4.54
CA VAL A 333 6.96 10.78 5.27
C VAL A 333 6.15 9.91 4.33
N TRP A 334 6.43 8.60 4.31
CA TRP A 334 5.76 7.69 3.39
C TRP A 334 5.65 6.27 3.92
N ASP A 335 4.47 5.67 3.76
CA ASP A 335 4.15 4.26 4.00
C ASP A 335 4.77 3.68 5.28
N THR A 336 4.62 4.42 6.37
CA THR A 336 5.25 4.11 7.66
C THR A 336 4.68 2.87 8.33
N VAL A 337 3.46 2.42 7.99
CA VAL A 337 2.81 1.22 8.55
C VAL A 337 3.03 1.08 10.06
N ALA A 338 2.63 2.10 10.82
CA ALA A 338 2.87 2.20 12.27
C ALA A 338 2.53 0.91 13.02
N TYR A 339 3.48 0.44 13.83
CA TYR A 339 3.39 -0.74 14.68
C TYR A 339 3.14 -2.08 13.95
N MET A 340 3.35 -2.14 12.64
CA MET A 340 3.16 -3.39 11.86
C MET A 340 4.06 -4.53 12.36
N TRP A 341 5.25 -4.23 12.87
CA TRP A 341 6.19 -5.24 13.41
C TRP A 341 6.03 -5.51 14.92
N GLY A 342 5.12 -4.83 15.61
CA GLY A 342 5.03 -4.87 17.07
C GLY A 342 6.36 -4.54 17.74
N ASN A 343 6.66 -5.15 18.89
CA ASN A 343 7.87 -4.89 19.67
C ASN A 343 9.09 -5.71 19.18
N ARG A 344 9.15 -6.05 17.88
CA ARG A 344 10.22 -6.87 17.31
C ARG A 344 11.41 -6.06 16.80
N GLN A 345 11.19 -4.77 16.56
CA GLN A 345 12.22 -3.85 16.10
C GLN A 345 12.77 -3.15 17.34
N GLY A 346 14.10 -3.14 17.49
CA GLY A 346 14.76 -2.50 18.64
C GLY A 346 14.63 -0.97 18.61
N LEU A 347 15.33 -0.30 19.53
CA LEU A 347 15.55 1.14 19.49
C LEU A 347 16.66 1.49 18.49
N ASP A 348 16.80 2.78 18.13
CA ASP A 348 17.80 3.29 17.19
C ASP A 348 17.81 2.56 15.82
N LEU A 349 16.65 2.57 15.16
CA LEU A 349 16.47 1.90 13.86
C LEU A 349 17.31 2.54 12.75
N ALA A 350 18.29 1.79 12.25
CA ALA A 350 19.19 2.19 11.17
C ALA A 350 19.00 1.35 9.89
N THR A 351 17.80 1.43 9.32
CA THR A 351 17.31 0.55 8.25
C THR A 351 17.92 0.80 6.88
N ASN A 352 18.69 1.87 6.73
CA ASN A 352 19.39 2.20 5.50
C ASN A 352 20.73 2.90 5.76
N ARG A 353 21.56 3.05 4.71
CA ARG A 353 22.93 3.59 4.83
C ARG A 353 22.93 5.03 5.33
N LEU A 354 22.03 5.88 4.83
CA LEU A 354 21.91 7.26 5.32
C LEU A 354 21.70 7.27 6.83
N PHE A 355 20.79 6.46 7.35
CA PHE A 355 20.50 6.39 8.77
C PHE A 355 21.68 5.85 9.58
N ARG A 356 22.37 4.81 9.11
CA ARG A 356 23.55 4.27 9.80
C ARG A 356 24.67 5.31 9.93
N VAL A 357 24.96 6.03 8.86
CA VAL A 357 25.98 7.08 8.84
C VAL A 357 25.56 8.27 9.72
N VAL A 358 24.29 8.66 9.69
CA VAL A 358 23.79 9.76 10.53
C VAL A 358 23.82 9.39 12.01
N LEU A 359 23.44 8.16 12.37
CA LEU A 359 23.46 7.70 13.76
C LEU A 359 24.87 7.43 14.29
N SER A 360 25.87 7.23 13.43
CA SER A 360 27.27 7.11 13.89
C SER A 360 27.82 8.44 14.40
N ASN A 361 27.23 9.57 13.99
CA ASN A 361 27.57 10.90 14.49
C ASN A 361 26.86 11.21 15.84
N PRO A 362 27.60 11.48 16.93
CA PRO A 362 26.99 11.71 18.25
C PRO A 362 26.05 12.91 18.31
N GLN A 363 26.37 14.01 17.61
CA GLN A 363 25.53 15.22 17.60
C GLN A 363 24.19 14.97 16.89
N LEU A 364 24.20 14.25 15.77
CA LEU A 364 22.98 13.93 15.03
C LEU A 364 22.13 12.89 15.76
N ARG A 365 22.75 11.90 16.41
CA ARG A 365 22.05 10.96 17.29
C ARG A 365 21.36 11.69 18.44
N PHE A 366 22.08 12.59 19.12
CA PHE A 366 21.52 13.41 20.19
C PHE A 366 20.31 14.24 19.71
N MET A 367 20.39 14.86 18.52
CA MET A 367 19.26 15.59 17.94
C MET A 367 18.04 14.68 17.69
N LYS A 368 18.23 13.44 17.22
CA LYS A 368 17.14 12.46 17.09
C LYS A 368 16.53 12.14 18.46
N ASP A 369 17.36 11.88 19.47
CA ASP A 369 16.89 11.54 20.82
C ASP A 369 16.08 12.68 21.44
N GLN A 370 16.51 13.93 21.24
CA GLN A 370 15.74 15.11 21.64
C GLN A 370 14.39 15.20 20.92
N ALA A 371 14.35 14.90 19.61
CA ALA A 371 13.11 14.88 18.85
C ALA A 371 12.15 13.79 19.34
N LEU A 372 12.67 12.59 19.62
CA LEU A 372 11.90 11.48 20.17
C LEU A 372 11.35 11.82 21.56
N TRP A 373 12.19 12.35 22.46
CA TRP A 373 11.78 12.82 23.77
C TRP A 373 10.66 13.86 23.68
N LYS A 374 10.86 14.90 22.86
CA LYS A 374 9.86 15.97 22.64
C LYS A 374 8.52 15.40 22.17
N ALA A 375 8.54 14.42 21.26
CA ALA A 375 7.32 13.78 20.78
C ALA A 375 6.62 13.00 21.91
N LEU A 376 7.37 12.19 22.66
CA LEU A 376 6.87 11.36 23.76
C LEU A 376 6.32 12.17 24.93
N THR A 377 6.87 13.34 25.23
CA THR A 377 6.35 14.26 26.25
C THR A 377 5.35 15.28 25.69
N GLY A 378 5.14 15.26 24.37
CA GLY A 378 4.39 16.26 23.62
C GLY A 378 3.09 15.69 23.05
N GLY A 379 2.78 16.10 21.82
CA GLY A 379 1.58 15.70 21.08
C GLY A 379 1.55 14.22 20.68
N ALA A 380 2.65 13.48 20.86
CA ALA A 380 2.70 12.04 20.66
C ALA A 380 2.76 11.21 21.96
N SER A 381 2.50 11.84 23.10
CA SER A 381 2.36 11.15 24.40
C SER A 381 1.14 10.23 24.43
N THR A 382 1.22 9.15 25.20
CA THR A 382 0.13 8.17 25.37
C THR A 382 -1.19 8.80 25.84
N GLU A 383 -1.13 9.93 26.54
CA GLU A 383 -2.31 10.65 27.02
C GLU A 383 -3.00 11.50 25.94
N LYS A 384 -2.27 11.88 24.87
CA LYS A 384 -2.77 12.75 23.80
C LYS A 384 -3.06 12.01 22.49
N LEU A 385 -2.64 10.75 22.36
CA LEU A 385 -2.90 9.88 21.21
C LEU A 385 -4.15 9.05 21.41
#